data_AF-A0A1G7HKU8-F1
#
_entry.id   AF-A0A1G7HKU8-F1
#
_cell.length_a   1.000
_cell.length_b   1.000
_cell.length_c   1.000
_cell.angle_alpha   90.00
_cell.angle_beta   90.00
_cell.angle_gamma   90.00
#
_symmetry.space_group_name_H-M   'P 1'
#
loop_
_entity.id
_entity.type
_entity.pdbx_description
1 polymer ?
#
loop_
_entity_poly.entity_id
_entity_poly.type
_entity_poly.pdbx_seq_one_letter_code
_entity_poly.pdbx_strand_id
1 'polypeptide(L)'
;MLLRKTTFAILISVPLWANAQEITLNQDSINQIRTVVTKELIAPALEDKNTTPDWNKIERNAKKKYGLIGEEKIYGARMIYHYEKKDWENFGKYYALYYKTAYSRSEYHINNLSWPIFEHITDRSILNVAINTMKYSIEHFDQTNYQAYDTYANLLYKTGNKQKAIEWQEKAVKALPDHKEIANNLEKMKKNEPTWN
;
A
#
# COMPACT_ATOMS: atom_id res chain seq x y z
N MET A 1 -49.89 20.65 -1.30
CA MET A 1 -48.84 20.45 -0.28
C MET A 1 -48.10 19.14 -0.60
N LEU A 2 -47.08 19.20 -1.45
CA LEU A 2 -46.22 18.04 -1.78
C LEU A 2 -44.79 18.38 -1.35
N LEU A 3 -44.32 17.78 -0.26
CA LEU A 3 -42.90 17.81 0.11
C LEU A 3 -42.14 16.79 -0.74
N ARG A 4 -41.32 17.27 -1.68
CA ARG A 4 -40.27 16.45 -2.28
C ARG A 4 -39.09 16.39 -1.31
N LYS A 5 -38.76 15.18 -0.86
CA LYS A 5 -37.55 14.88 -0.09
C LYS A 5 -36.34 14.95 -1.02
N THR A 6 -35.45 15.91 -0.79
CA THR A 6 -34.16 16.01 -1.47
C THR A 6 -33.16 15.13 -0.75
N THR A 7 -32.74 14.04 -1.40
CA THR A 7 -31.67 13.17 -0.92
C THR A 7 -30.33 13.85 -1.19
N PHE A 8 -29.59 14.22 -0.14
CA PHE A 8 -28.20 14.68 -0.24
C PHE A 8 -27.29 13.46 -0.41
N ALA A 9 -26.77 13.25 -1.62
CA ALA A 9 -25.65 12.34 -1.85
C ALA A 9 -24.36 13.09 -1.54
N ILE A 10 -23.68 12.73 -0.44
CA ILE A 10 -22.32 13.21 -0.15
C ILE A 10 -21.37 12.45 -1.07
N LEU A 11 -21.13 13.01 -2.26
CA LEU A 11 -19.96 12.68 -3.07
C LEU A 11 -18.74 13.19 -2.31
N ILE A 12 -17.96 12.29 -1.71
CA ILE A 12 -16.61 12.61 -1.24
C ILE A 12 -15.78 12.83 -2.51
N SER A 13 -15.83 14.06 -3.05
CA SER A 13 -15.00 14.47 -4.17
C SER A 13 -13.56 14.48 -3.69
N VAL A 14 -12.75 13.58 -4.25
CA VAL A 14 -11.29 13.71 -4.18
C VAL A 14 -10.94 15.11 -4.72
N PRO A 15 -10.16 15.93 -3.99
CA PRO A 15 -9.92 17.30 -4.39
C PRO A 15 -9.25 17.36 -5.77
N LEU A 16 -9.84 18.17 -6.67
CA LEU A 16 -9.44 18.36 -8.07
C LEU A 16 -7.95 18.71 -8.27
N TRP A 17 -7.29 19.21 -7.22
CA TRP A 17 -5.87 19.61 -7.25
C TRP A 17 -4.90 18.45 -7.20
N ALA A 18 -5.33 17.26 -6.72
CA ALA A 18 -4.50 16.05 -6.80
C ALA A 18 -4.26 15.64 -8.26
N ASN A 19 -5.24 15.90 -9.14
CA ASN A 19 -5.17 15.56 -10.58
C ASN A 19 -4.30 16.52 -11.41
N ALA A 20 -4.06 17.76 -10.97
CA ALA A 20 -3.42 18.76 -11.85
C ALA A 20 -1.93 18.47 -12.13
N GLN A 21 -1.24 17.79 -11.21
CA GLN A 21 0.15 17.34 -11.41
C GLN A 21 0.25 15.91 -11.94
N GLU A 22 -0.83 15.13 -11.87
CA GLU A 22 -0.95 13.78 -12.44
C GLU A 22 -1.09 13.78 -13.98
N ILE A 23 -1.31 14.93 -14.62
CA ILE A 23 -1.74 15.04 -16.03
C ILE A 23 -0.62 15.00 -17.11
N THR A 24 0.69 14.93 -16.82
CA THR A 24 1.70 15.17 -17.91
C THR A 24 2.78 14.12 -18.18
N LEU A 25 2.93 13.07 -17.39
CA LEU A 25 3.97 12.05 -17.66
C LEU A 25 3.36 10.70 -18.01
N ASN A 26 3.70 10.17 -19.20
CA ASN A 26 3.38 8.80 -19.56
C ASN A 26 4.25 7.81 -18.77
N GLN A 27 3.87 6.53 -18.80
CA GLN A 27 4.56 5.48 -18.04
C GLN A 27 6.05 5.36 -18.41
N ASP A 28 6.41 5.58 -19.67
CA ASP A 28 7.80 5.55 -20.13
C ASP A 28 8.64 6.64 -19.47
N SER A 29 8.12 7.86 -19.39
CA SER A 29 8.79 8.99 -18.73
C SER A 29 8.99 8.73 -17.25
N ILE A 30 7.97 8.17 -16.58
CA ILE A 30 8.05 7.75 -15.18
C ILE A 30 9.16 6.70 -15.00
N ASN A 31 9.21 5.69 -15.87
CA ASN A 31 10.22 4.63 -15.80
C ASN A 31 11.64 5.15 -16.07
N GLN A 32 11.80 6.10 -16.99
CA GLN A 32 13.08 6.77 -17.25
C GLN A 32 13.55 7.54 -16.02
N ILE A 33 12.69 8.35 -15.39
CA ILE A 33 13.02 9.07 -14.16
C ILE A 33 13.45 8.10 -13.06
N ARG A 34 12.67 7.02 -12.83
CA ARG A 34 13.00 5.99 -11.84
C ARG A 34 14.35 5.34 -12.10
N THR A 35 14.66 5.07 -13.37
CA THR A 35 15.95 4.49 -13.79
C THR A 35 17.10 5.44 -13.49
N VAL A 36 16.95 6.73 -13.82
CA VAL A 36 17.97 7.76 -13.54
C VAL A 36 18.17 7.93 -12.04
N VAL A 37 17.10 8.07 -11.26
CA VAL A 37 17.17 8.18 -9.79
C VAL A 37 17.86 6.96 -9.18
N THR A 38 17.57 5.76 -9.69
CA THR A 38 18.22 4.53 -9.22
C THR A 38 19.72 4.58 -9.47
N LYS A 39 20.13 4.88 -10.72
CA LYS A 39 21.54 4.85 -11.12
C LYS A 39 22.35 5.97 -10.48
N GLU A 40 21.81 7.19 -10.41
CA GLU A 40 22.56 8.37 -9.95
C GLU A 40 22.55 8.55 -8.44
N LEU A 41 21.47 8.13 -7.75
CA LEU A 41 21.28 8.45 -6.34
C LEU A 41 21.22 7.23 -5.43
N ILE A 42 20.50 6.18 -5.82
CA ILE A 42 20.27 5.01 -4.94
C ILE A 42 21.44 4.03 -5.00
N ALA A 43 21.83 3.58 -6.20
CA ALA A 43 22.84 2.53 -6.35
C ALA A 43 24.20 2.91 -5.75
N PRO A 44 24.75 4.13 -5.99
CA PRO A 44 26.00 4.54 -5.36
C PRO A 44 25.89 4.62 -3.83
N ALA A 45 24.72 5.02 -3.31
CA ALA A 45 24.50 5.12 -1.88
C ALA A 45 24.39 3.77 -1.16
N LEU A 46 24.10 2.69 -1.91
CA LEU A 46 23.98 1.32 -1.41
C LEU A 46 25.17 0.43 -1.78
N GLU A 47 26.22 1.00 -2.39
CA GLU A 47 27.41 0.25 -2.80
C GLU A 47 28.15 -0.32 -1.59
N ASP A 48 28.33 0.47 -0.54
CA ASP A 48 28.89 0.02 0.73
C ASP A 48 27.78 -0.49 1.66
N LYS A 49 27.66 -1.82 1.75
CA LYS A 49 26.69 -2.51 2.61
C LYS A 49 26.91 -2.30 4.11
N ASN A 50 28.09 -1.80 4.52
CA ASN A 50 28.43 -1.57 5.92
C ASN A 50 28.00 -0.18 6.42
N THR A 51 27.58 0.71 5.52
CA THR A 51 27.13 2.05 5.89
C THR A 51 25.62 2.20 5.73
N THR A 52 25.05 3.11 6.52
CA THR A 52 23.66 3.52 6.33
C THR A 52 23.64 4.73 5.38
N PRO A 53 22.89 4.68 4.27
CA PRO A 53 22.79 5.81 3.36
C PRO A 53 22.27 7.07 4.06
N ASP A 54 22.77 8.24 3.68
CA ASP A 54 22.13 9.52 4.05
C ASP A 54 20.86 9.71 3.22
N TRP A 55 19.82 8.98 3.62
CA TRP A 55 18.53 8.98 2.95
C TRP A 55 17.90 10.36 2.89
N ASN A 56 18.11 11.21 3.90
CA ASN A 56 17.54 12.55 3.93
C ASN A 56 18.15 13.44 2.84
N LYS A 57 19.47 13.34 2.63
CA LYS A 57 20.14 14.04 1.51
C LYS A 57 19.69 13.49 0.16
N ILE A 58 19.61 12.17 0.02
CA ILE A 58 19.19 11.52 -1.22
C ILE A 58 17.76 11.91 -1.60
N GLU A 59 16.83 11.86 -0.64
CA GLU A 59 15.43 12.24 -0.80
C GLU A 59 15.29 13.70 -1.24
N ARG A 60 15.96 14.64 -0.55
CA ARG A 60 15.96 16.06 -0.93
C ARG A 60 16.48 16.27 -2.35
N ASN A 61 17.56 15.58 -2.73
CA ASN A 61 18.14 15.68 -4.07
C ASN A 61 17.20 15.12 -5.14
N ALA A 62 16.59 13.95 -4.88
CA ALA A 62 15.66 13.31 -5.80
C ALA A 62 14.41 14.19 -6.02
N LYS A 63 13.82 14.69 -4.94
CA LYS A 63 12.66 15.60 -5.01
C LYS A 63 12.98 16.89 -5.76
N LYS A 64 14.14 17.50 -5.47
CA LYS A 64 14.56 18.75 -6.13
C LYS A 64 14.77 18.57 -7.63
N LYS A 65 15.35 17.45 -8.06
CA LYS A 65 15.70 17.22 -9.47
C LYS A 65 14.58 16.58 -10.30
N TYR A 66 13.80 15.68 -9.69
CA TYR A 66 12.85 14.82 -10.41
C TYR A 66 11.42 14.88 -9.84
N GLY A 67 11.15 15.81 -8.93
CA GLY A 67 9.83 16.06 -8.38
C GLY A 67 9.26 14.86 -7.62
N LEU A 68 7.93 14.70 -7.70
CA LEU A 68 7.19 13.65 -7.01
C LEU A 68 7.67 12.24 -7.39
N ILE A 69 7.95 11.98 -8.67
CA ILE A 69 8.38 10.65 -9.12
C ILE A 69 9.74 10.27 -8.52
N GLY A 70 10.65 11.24 -8.40
CA GLY A 70 11.93 11.01 -7.69
C GLY A 70 11.74 10.74 -6.21
N GLU A 71 10.87 11.50 -5.54
CA GLU A 71 10.54 11.30 -4.13
C GLU A 71 9.89 9.93 -3.88
N GLU A 72 8.91 9.54 -4.69
CA GLU A 72 8.30 8.20 -4.68
C GLU A 72 9.35 7.11 -4.83
N LYS A 73 10.29 7.27 -5.77
CA LYS A 73 11.35 6.29 -5.99
C LYS A 73 12.24 6.12 -4.75
N ILE A 74 12.57 7.21 -4.06
CA ILE A 74 13.33 7.14 -2.81
C ILE A 74 12.51 6.47 -1.70
N TYR A 75 11.23 6.80 -1.54
CA TYR A 75 10.37 6.12 -0.56
C TYR A 75 10.28 4.62 -0.81
N GLY A 76 10.10 4.21 -2.07
CA GLY A 76 10.11 2.79 -2.45
C GLY A 76 11.44 2.11 -2.09
N ALA A 77 12.57 2.73 -2.41
CA ALA A 77 13.89 2.20 -2.08
C ALA A 77 14.12 2.08 -0.57
N ARG A 78 13.70 3.08 0.23
CA ARG A 78 13.78 3.06 1.69
C ARG A 78 12.90 1.96 2.27
N MET A 79 11.67 1.82 1.78
CA MET A 79 10.76 0.75 2.18
C MET A 79 11.42 -0.61 2.02
N ILE A 80 11.97 -0.93 0.84
CA ILE A 80 12.65 -2.22 0.61
C ILE A 80 13.91 -2.36 1.47
N TYR A 81 14.72 -1.30 1.60
CA TYR A 81 15.90 -1.33 2.48
C TYR A 81 15.56 -1.72 3.92
N HIS A 82 14.49 -1.15 4.48
CA HIS A 82 14.04 -1.46 5.84
C HIS A 82 13.35 -2.82 5.93
N TYR A 83 12.64 -3.25 4.89
CA TYR A 83 12.08 -4.60 4.78
C TYR A 83 13.17 -5.67 4.90
N GLU A 84 14.25 -5.56 4.11
CA GLU A 84 15.38 -6.51 4.14
C GLU A 84 16.08 -6.56 5.50
N LYS A 85 16.08 -5.45 6.23
CA LYS A 85 16.63 -5.35 7.59
C LYS A 85 15.65 -5.76 8.69
N LYS A 86 14.40 -6.11 8.35
CA LYS A 86 13.30 -6.36 9.30
C LYS A 86 13.05 -5.19 10.27
N ASP A 87 13.34 -3.99 9.81
CA ASP A 87 13.04 -2.74 10.53
C ASP A 87 11.58 -2.36 10.20
N TRP A 88 10.66 -3.02 10.90
CA TRP A 88 9.24 -2.93 10.60
C TRP A 88 8.67 -1.52 10.78
N GLU A 89 9.15 -0.76 11.77
CA GLU A 89 8.70 0.61 12.01
C GLU A 89 9.00 1.50 10.79
N ASN A 90 10.26 1.52 10.33
CA ASN A 90 10.61 2.31 9.16
C ASN A 90 10.05 1.73 7.87
N PHE A 91 9.94 0.40 7.74
CA PHE A 91 9.25 -0.23 6.63
C PHE A 91 7.81 0.29 6.51
N GLY A 92 7.04 0.26 7.61
CA GLY A 92 5.67 0.77 7.64
C GLY A 92 5.58 2.27 7.32
N LYS A 93 6.50 3.07 7.86
CA LYS A 93 6.58 4.50 7.55
C LYS A 93 6.77 4.75 6.05
N TYR A 94 7.74 4.09 5.42
CA TYR A 94 8.04 4.30 4.00
C TYR A 94 7.02 3.64 3.07
N TYR A 95 6.39 2.54 3.49
CA TYR A 95 5.19 2.01 2.84
C TYR A 95 4.09 3.07 2.79
N ALA A 96 3.76 3.69 3.92
CA ALA A 96 2.71 4.70 3.99
C ALA A 96 3.04 5.94 3.16
N LEU A 97 4.30 6.40 3.16
CA LEU A 97 4.74 7.53 2.35
C LEU A 97 4.69 7.23 0.85
N TYR A 98 5.14 6.04 0.43
CA TYR A 98 5.11 5.62 -0.96
C TYR A 98 3.67 5.50 -1.48
N TYR A 99 2.83 4.73 -0.79
CA TYR A 99 1.47 4.46 -1.22
C TYR A 99 0.49 5.61 -0.96
N LYS A 100 0.93 6.72 -0.37
CA LYS A 100 0.13 7.95 -0.32
C LYS A 100 -0.13 8.53 -1.71
N THR A 101 0.80 8.33 -2.66
CA THR A 101 0.69 8.90 -4.02
C THR A 101 0.95 7.88 -5.13
N ALA A 102 1.66 6.78 -4.86
CA ALA A 102 2.15 5.88 -5.91
C ALA A 102 1.26 4.64 -6.17
N TYR A 103 0.09 4.50 -5.54
CA TYR A 103 -0.72 3.26 -5.62
C TYR A 103 -1.09 2.86 -7.06
N SER A 104 -1.42 3.82 -7.94
CA SER A 104 -1.77 3.55 -9.35
C SER A 104 -0.59 3.16 -10.25
N ARG A 105 0.64 3.36 -9.77
CA ARG A 105 1.89 3.15 -10.51
C ARG A 105 2.93 2.43 -9.66
N SER A 106 2.46 1.54 -8.78
CA SER A 106 3.30 0.76 -7.87
C SER A 106 4.38 0.03 -8.65
N GLU A 107 5.64 0.15 -8.23
CA GLU A 107 6.76 -0.66 -8.74
C GLU A 107 6.79 -2.05 -8.12
N TYR A 108 5.93 -2.29 -7.12
CA TYR A 108 5.94 -3.48 -6.28
C TYR A 108 4.60 -4.18 -6.32
N HIS A 109 4.62 -5.50 -6.11
CA HIS A 109 3.40 -6.27 -5.91
C HIS A 109 2.74 -5.86 -4.58
N ILE A 110 1.60 -5.19 -4.66
CA ILE A 110 0.97 -4.53 -3.51
C ILE A 110 0.65 -5.52 -2.39
N ASN A 111 0.11 -6.71 -2.74
CA ASN A 111 -0.20 -7.72 -1.74
C ASN A 111 1.04 -8.15 -0.94
N ASN A 112 2.18 -8.36 -1.63
CA ASN A 112 3.40 -8.86 -1.00
C ASN A 112 3.98 -7.85 -0.01
N LEU A 113 3.78 -6.55 -0.23
CA LEU A 113 4.21 -5.51 0.70
C LEU A 113 3.18 -5.19 1.77
N SER A 114 1.90 -5.46 1.53
CA SER A 114 0.83 -5.17 2.49
C SER A 114 0.68 -6.26 3.54
N TRP A 115 1.08 -7.51 3.23
CA TRP A 115 1.05 -8.60 4.20
C TRP A 115 1.98 -8.35 5.43
N PRO A 116 3.26 -7.95 5.26
CA PRO A 116 4.10 -7.60 6.41
C PRO A 116 3.59 -6.39 7.20
N ILE A 117 2.84 -5.48 6.57
CA ILE A 117 2.15 -4.39 7.29
C ILE A 117 1.08 -4.95 8.20
N PHE A 118 0.28 -5.90 7.72
CA PHE A 118 -0.68 -6.63 8.56
C PHE A 118 0.02 -7.37 9.71
N GLU A 119 1.13 -8.06 9.45
CA GLU A 119 1.81 -8.85 10.48
C GLU A 119 2.45 -7.98 11.56
N HIS A 120 3.20 -6.95 11.15
CA HIS A 120 4.15 -6.29 12.04
C HIS A 120 3.75 -4.89 12.51
N ILE A 121 2.73 -4.26 11.90
CA ILE A 121 2.37 -2.87 12.19
C ILE A 121 1.06 -2.81 13.00
N THR A 122 1.05 -1.95 14.02
CA THR A 122 -0.13 -1.65 14.85
C THR A 122 -0.61 -0.20 14.69
N ASP A 123 0.21 0.67 14.09
CA ASP A 123 -0.16 2.06 13.82
C ASP A 123 -1.38 2.11 12.89
N ARG A 124 -2.49 2.65 13.40
CA ARG A 124 -3.77 2.71 12.68
C ARG A 124 -3.68 3.56 11.41
N SER A 125 -2.84 4.59 11.38
CA SER A 125 -2.69 5.44 10.20
C SER A 125 -2.04 4.67 9.05
N ILE A 126 -1.01 3.87 9.35
CA ILE A 126 -0.32 3.02 8.36
C ILE A 126 -1.24 1.88 7.91
N LEU A 127 -1.94 1.22 8.84
CA LEU A 127 -2.92 0.18 8.52
C LEU A 127 -4.03 0.71 7.61
N ASN A 128 -4.52 1.94 7.83
CA ASN A 128 -5.52 2.56 6.96
C ASN A 128 -4.98 2.84 5.55
N VAL A 129 -3.71 3.23 5.42
CA VAL A 129 -3.08 3.32 4.09
C VAL A 129 -3.09 1.95 3.42
N ALA A 130 -2.65 0.89 4.10
CA ALA A 130 -2.64 -0.46 3.54
C ALA A 130 -4.04 -0.96 3.13
N ILE A 131 -5.09 -0.66 3.90
CA ILE A 131 -6.48 -0.97 3.56
C ILE A 131 -6.87 -0.31 2.23
N ASN A 132 -6.57 0.98 2.06
CA ASN A 132 -6.89 1.71 0.84
C ASN A 132 -6.06 1.21 -0.35
N THR A 133 -4.78 0.92 -0.13
CA THR A 133 -3.87 0.40 -1.15
C THR A 133 -4.29 -1.00 -1.61
N MET A 134 -4.65 -1.89 -0.68
CA MET A 134 -5.15 -3.23 -1.02
C MET A 134 -6.50 -3.18 -1.73
N LYS A 135 -7.41 -2.30 -1.29
CA LYS A 135 -8.67 -2.09 -2.00
C LYS A 135 -8.43 -1.66 -3.45
N TYR A 136 -7.55 -0.68 -3.66
CA TYR A 136 -7.17 -0.24 -5.00
C TYR A 136 -6.57 -1.39 -5.82
N SER A 137 -5.67 -2.19 -5.23
CA SER A 137 -5.09 -3.35 -5.91
C SER A 137 -6.17 -4.33 -6.37
N ILE A 138 -7.09 -4.72 -5.49
CA ILE A 138 -8.18 -5.63 -5.82
C ILE A 138 -9.06 -5.08 -6.94
N GLU A 139 -9.31 -3.77 -6.96
CA GLU A 139 -10.16 -3.14 -7.98
C GLU A 139 -9.46 -3.03 -9.35
N HIS A 140 -8.13 -2.93 -9.40
CA HIS A 140 -7.39 -2.57 -10.62
C HIS A 140 -6.37 -3.60 -11.11
N PHE A 141 -5.71 -4.35 -10.22
CA PHE A 141 -4.59 -5.23 -10.53
C PHE A 141 -4.81 -6.70 -10.13
N ASP A 142 -5.49 -6.93 -9.02
CA ASP A 142 -5.59 -8.20 -8.30
C ASP A 142 -7.02 -8.77 -8.32
N GLN A 143 -7.84 -8.48 -9.35
CA GLN A 143 -9.25 -8.87 -9.36
C GLN A 143 -9.45 -10.38 -9.15
N THR A 144 -8.51 -11.19 -9.63
CA THR A 144 -8.52 -12.66 -9.54
C THR A 144 -7.48 -13.23 -8.57
N ASN A 145 -6.73 -12.37 -7.87
CA ASN A 145 -5.74 -12.79 -6.89
C ASN A 145 -6.38 -12.86 -5.50
N TYR A 146 -6.93 -14.02 -5.15
CA TYR A 146 -7.68 -14.19 -3.91
C TYR A 146 -6.81 -14.21 -2.64
N GLN A 147 -5.49 -14.28 -2.75
CA GLN A 147 -4.60 -14.00 -1.62
C GLN A 147 -4.61 -12.51 -1.25
N ALA A 148 -4.82 -11.61 -2.22
CA ALA A 148 -5.02 -10.18 -1.94
C ALA A 148 -6.31 -9.92 -1.16
N TYR A 149 -7.35 -10.74 -1.39
CA TYR A 149 -8.62 -10.65 -0.66
C TYR A 149 -8.43 -11.04 0.81
N ASP A 150 -7.66 -12.09 1.09
CA ASP A 150 -7.30 -12.50 2.46
C ASP A 150 -6.50 -11.39 3.18
N THR A 151 -5.47 -10.84 2.56
CA THR A 151 -4.70 -9.71 3.15
C THR A 151 -5.59 -8.51 3.46
N TYR A 152 -6.49 -8.15 2.53
CA TYR A 152 -7.42 -7.05 2.74
C TYR A 152 -8.41 -7.32 3.88
N ALA A 153 -8.96 -8.53 3.96
CA ALA A 153 -9.82 -8.96 5.05
C ALA A 153 -9.10 -8.91 6.40
N ASN A 154 -7.86 -9.40 6.47
CA ASN A 154 -7.04 -9.38 7.67
C ASN A 154 -6.73 -7.95 8.15
N LEU A 155 -6.42 -7.02 7.24
CA LEU A 155 -6.24 -5.60 7.58
C LEU A 155 -7.53 -4.95 8.10
N LEU A 156 -8.67 -5.21 7.45
CA LEU A 156 -9.99 -4.74 7.91
C LEU A 156 -10.32 -5.29 9.30
N TYR A 157 -10.04 -6.57 9.52
CA TYR A 157 -10.30 -7.23 10.79
C TYR A 157 -9.45 -6.64 11.91
N LYS A 158 -8.13 -6.51 11.68
CA LYS A 158 -7.16 -5.92 12.62
C LYS A 158 -7.53 -4.48 13.02
N THR A 159 -8.13 -3.72 12.10
CA THR A 159 -8.56 -2.34 12.37
C THR A 159 -9.96 -2.22 13.00
N GLY A 160 -10.69 -3.34 13.10
CA GLY A 160 -11.99 -3.43 13.77
C GLY A 160 -13.20 -3.46 12.84
N ASN A 161 -13.02 -3.42 11.51
CA ASN A 161 -14.10 -3.54 10.55
C ASN A 161 -14.48 -5.01 10.29
N LYS A 162 -14.95 -5.68 11.36
CA LYS A 162 -15.10 -7.15 11.42
C LYS A 162 -16.10 -7.70 10.42
N GLN A 163 -17.26 -7.05 10.27
CA GLN A 163 -18.29 -7.51 9.34
C GLN A 163 -17.78 -7.53 7.90
N LYS A 164 -17.18 -6.42 7.47
CA LYS A 164 -16.59 -6.33 6.12
C LYS A 164 -15.43 -7.30 5.95
N ALA A 165 -14.60 -7.49 6.98
CA ALA A 165 -13.52 -8.47 6.92
C ALA A 165 -14.04 -9.89 6.63
N ILE A 166 -15.07 -10.33 7.35
CA ILE A 166 -15.68 -11.65 7.14
C ILE A 166 -16.21 -11.78 5.71
N GLU A 167 -16.91 -10.77 5.19
CA GLU A 167 -17.42 -10.77 3.81
C GLU A 167 -16.32 -10.94 2.75
N TRP A 168 -15.16 -10.32 2.95
CA TRP A 168 -14.03 -10.45 2.03
C TRP A 168 -13.28 -11.78 2.20
N GLN A 169 -13.16 -12.26 3.44
CA GLN A 169 -12.54 -13.53 3.74
C GLN A 169 -13.37 -14.70 3.17
N GLU A 170 -14.70 -14.62 3.21
CA GLU A 170 -15.58 -15.62 2.59
C GLU A 170 -15.37 -15.72 1.08
N LYS A 171 -15.11 -14.60 0.40
CA LYS A 171 -14.77 -14.61 -1.03
C LYS A 171 -13.44 -15.32 -1.27
N ALA A 172 -12.43 -15.06 -0.43
CA ALA A 172 -11.13 -15.72 -0.51
C ALA A 172 -11.25 -17.24 -0.30
N VAL A 173 -11.95 -17.69 0.74
CA VAL A 173 -12.20 -19.11 1.02
C VAL A 173 -12.97 -19.79 -0.12
N LYS A 174 -14.02 -19.12 -0.65
CA LYS A 174 -14.81 -19.68 -1.76
C LYS A 174 -13.96 -19.93 -3.01
N ALA A 175 -13.01 -19.05 -3.29
CA ALA A 175 -12.14 -19.16 -4.46
C ALA A 175 -10.92 -20.07 -4.23
N LEU A 176 -10.49 -20.23 -2.98
CA LEU A 176 -9.33 -21.04 -2.58
C LEU A 176 -9.73 -22.09 -1.51
N PRO A 177 -10.64 -23.03 -1.83
CA PRO A 177 -11.24 -23.93 -0.83
C PRO A 177 -10.23 -24.85 -0.14
N ASP A 178 -9.12 -25.19 -0.80
CA ASP A 178 -8.08 -26.07 -0.24
C ASP A 178 -7.00 -25.31 0.56
N HIS A 179 -7.07 -23.97 0.62
CA HIS A 179 -6.07 -23.15 1.29
C HIS A 179 -6.37 -23.03 2.80
N LYS A 180 -5.86 -24.00 3.57
CA LYS A 180 -6.13 -24.16 5.02
C LYS A 180 -5.97 -22.89 5.84
N GLU A 181 -4.92 -22.10 5.58
CA GLU A 181 -4.67 -20.86 6.34
C GLU A 181 -5.79 -19.82 6.17
N ILE A 182 -6.25 -19.61 4.93
CA ILE A 182 -7.34 -18.67 4.60
C ILE A 182 -8.66 -19.16 5.22
N ALA A 183 -8.92 -20.47 5.21
CA ALA A 183 -10.07 -21.05 5.91
C ALA A 183 -9.99 -20.85 7.43
N ASN A 184 -8.82 -21.07 8.03
CA ASN A 184 -8.60 -20.87 9.47
C ASN A 184 -8.78 -19.40 9.87
N ASN A 185 -8.32 -18.45 9.04
CA ASN A 185 -8.52 -17.03 9.26
C ASN A 185 -10.02 -16.69 9.32
N LEU A 186 -10.84 -17.26 8.43
CA LEU A 186 -12.29 -17.06 8.46
C LEU A 186 -12.92 -17.55 9.77
N GLU A 187 -12.53 -18.75 10.23
CA GLU A 187 -13.05 -19.32 11.47
C GLU A 187 -12.67 -18.47 12.68
N LYS A 188 -11.42 -17.99 12.75
CA LYS A 188 -10.98 -17.05 13.78
C LYS A 188 -11.78 -15.74 13.75
N MET A 189 -11.97 -15.15 12.57
CA MET A 189 -12.75 -13.91 12.42
C MET A 189 -14.19 -14.09 12.90
N LYS A 190 -14.83 -15.22 12.57
CA LYS A 190 -16.21 -15.55 13.02
C LYS A 190 -16.30 -15.72 14.54
N LYS A 191 -15.25 -16.25 15.17
CA LYS A 191 -15.14 -16.39 16.64
C LYS A 191 -14.65 -15.13 17.34
N ASN A 192 -14.39 -14.05 16.60
CA ASN A 192 -13.84 -12.82 17.12
C ASN A 192 -12.43 -13.01 17.77
N GLU A 193 -11.65 -13.94 17.24
CA GLU A 193 -10.27 -14.24 17.66
C GLU A 193 -9.26 -13.52 16.74
N PRO A 194 -8.10 -13.05 17.23
CA PRO A 194 -7.05 -12.51 16.38
C PRO A 194 -6.55 -13.49 15.31
N THR A 195 -6.36 -12.99 14.09
CA THR A 195 -5.71 -13.73 13.00
C THR A 195 -4.20 -13.54 12.95
N TRP A 196 -3.68 -12.63 13.78
CA TRP A 196 -2.26 -12.37 14.01
C TRP A 196 -1.83 -12.87 15.40
N ASN A 197 -0.51 -12.95 15.62
CA ASN A 197 0.09 -13.32 16.91
C ASN A 197 0.28 -12.11 17.82
#